data_AF-A0A9E5TK19-F1
#
_entry.id   AF-A0A9E5TK19-F1
#
_cell.length_a   1.000
_cell.length_b   1.000
_cell.length_c   1.000
_cell.angle_alpha   90.00
_cell.angle_beta   90.00
_cell.angle_gamma   90.00
#
_symmetry.space_group_name_H-M   'P 1'
#
loop_
_entity.id
_entity.type
_entity.pdbx_description
1 polymer ?
#
loop_
_entity_poly.entity_id
_entity_poly.type
_entity_poly.pdbx_seq_one_letter_code
_entity_poly.pdbx_strand_id
1 'polypeptide(L)' 'MSVYKETVLVVDDSKFLNDHIKRILENSDYQVVGQALDGEEAVKKYQDLLPD' A
#
# COMPACT_ATOMS: atom_id res chain seq x y z
N MET A 1 -9.66 -22.50 -0.78
CA MET A 1 -8.76 -22.00 0.29
C MET A 1 -8.74 -20.49 0.17
N SER A 2 -9.16 -19.75 1.19
CA SER A 2 -9.00 -18.29 1.18
C SER A 2 -7.55 -18.01 1.56
N VAL A 3 -6.75 -17.51 0.61
CA VAL A 3 -5.40 -17.01 0.90
C VAL A 3 -5.63 -15.62 1.47
N TYR A 4 -5.44 -15.45 2.78
CA TYR A 4 -5.40 -14.13 3.38
C TYR A 4 -4.14 -13.44 2.86
N LYS A 5 -4.31 -12.24 2.30
CA LYS A 5 -3.20 -11.41 1.83
C LYS A 5 -2.84 -10.41 2.93
N GLU A 6 -1.55 -10.26 3.23
CA GLU A 6 -1.05 -9.22 4.13
C GLU A 6 -1.29 -7.86 3.48
N THR A 7 -1.85 -6.92 4.24
CA THR A 7 -2.23 -5.61 3.73
C THR A 7 -1.09 -4.61 3.85
N VAL A 8 -0.84 -3.84 2.79
CA VAL A 8 0.30 -2.90 2.74
C VAL A 8 -0.12 -1.50 2.34
N LEU A 9 0.49 -0.50 2.97
CA LEU A 9 0.43 0.91 2.59
C LEU A 9 1.76 1.29 1.92
N VAL A 10 1.70 1.76 0.67
CA VAL A 10 2.89 2.20 -0.07
C VAL A 10 3.11 3.69 0.16
N VAL A 11 4.33 4.10 0.51
CA VAL A 11 4.68 5.50 0.78
C VAL A 11 5.90 5.89 -0.05
N ASP A 12 5.72 6.81 -0.99
CA ASP A 12 6.75 7.31 -1.90
C ASP A 12 6.29 8.65 -2.50
N ASP A 13 7.19 9.63 -2.67
CA ASP A 13 6.88 10.98 -3.17
C ASP A 13 6.60 11.03 -4.68
N SER A 14 6.79 9.91 -5.38
CA SER A 14 6.46 9.74 -6.80
C SER A 14 5.21 8.90 -7.00
N LYS A 15 4.16 9.54 -7.55
CA LYS A 15 2.95 8.83 -7.98
C LYS A 15 3.24 7.72 -8.99
N PHE A 16 4.24 7.91 -9.86
CA PHE A 16 4.63 6.90 -10.84
C PHE A 16 5.19 5.64 -10.18
N LEU A 17 6.04 5.80 -9.14
CA LEU A 17 6.61 4.66 -8.41
C LEU A 17 5.54 3.94 -7.60
N ASN A 18 4.62 4.68 -6.97
CA ASN A 18 3.47 4.11 -6.27
C ASN A 18 2.63 3.19 -7.17
N ASP A 19 2.32 3.63 -8.40
CA ASP A 19 1.56 2.83 -9.35
C ASP A 19 2.36 1.62 -9.87
N HIS A 20 3.68 1.76 -10.00
CA HIS A 20 4.56 0.66 -10.38
C HIS A 20 4.64 -0.43 -9.31
N ILE A 21 4.82 -0.05 -8.03
CA ILE A 21 4.86 -0.97 -6.89
C ILE A 21 3.53 -1.73 -6.79
N LYS A 22 2.39 -1.04 -6.93
CA LYS A 22 1.09 -1.68 -6.92
C LYS A 22 0.97 -2.80 -7.95
N ARG A 23 1.43 -2.56 -9.19
CA ARG A 23 1.43 -3.57 -10.26
C ARG A 23 2.34 -4.76 -9.97
N ILE A 24 3.50 -4.53 -9.35
CA ILE A 24 4.39 -5.61 -8.93
C ILE A 24 3.69 -6.53 -7.91
N LEU A 25 2.90 -5.95 -7.01
CA LEU A 25 2.24 -6.67 -5.92
C LEU A 25 0.91 -7.34 -6.31
N GLU A 26 0.31 -7.03 -7.46
CA GLU A 26 -1.00 -7.57 -7.89
C GLU A 26 -1.07 -9.11 -7.85
N ASN A 27 0.03 -9.79 -8.19
CA ASN A 27 0.15 -11.26 -8.18
C ASN A 27 0.95 -11.82 -7.00
N SER A 28 1.12 -11.02 -5.94
CA SER A 28 1.80 -11.43 -4.71
C SER A 28 0.82 -11.81 -3.60
N ASP A 29 1.35 -12.27 -2.46
CA ASP A 29 0.60 -12.50 -1.22
C ASP A 29 0.26 -11.19 -0.48
N TYR A 30 0.57 -10.03 -1.06
CA TYR A 30 0.25 -8.72 -0.50
C TYR A 30 -0.94 -8.06 -1.21
N GLN A 31 -1.68 -7.26 -0.45
CA GLN A 31 -2.75 -6.40 -0.94
C GLN A 31 -2.43 -4.94 -0.62
N VAL A 32 -2.22 -4.12 -1.65
CA VAL A 32 -2.07 -2.67 -1.46
C VAL A 32 -3.43 -2.07 -1.08
N VAL A 33 -3.55 -1.61 0.17
CA VAL A 33 -4.78 -0.99 0.71
C VAL A 33 -4.74 0.53 0.68
N GLY A 34 -3.55 1.13 0.52
CA GLY A 34 -3.39 2.57 0.37
C GLY A 34 -2.07 2.95 -0.26
N GLN A 35 -1.99 4.22 -0.69
CA GLN A 35 -0.78 4.86 -1.19
C GLN A 35 -0.69 6.26 -0.57
N ALA A 36 0.50 6.74 -0.23
CA ALA A 36 0.73 8.10 0.28
C ALA A 36 1.94 8.74 -0.43
N LEU A 37 1.88 10.07 -0.63
CA LEU A 37 2.94 10.85 -1.29
C LEU A 37 3.89 11.53 -0.30
N ASP A 38 3.55 11.54 0.97
CA ASP A 38 4.38 12.13 2.01
C ASP A 38 4.10 11.47 3.38
N GLY A 39 4.86 11.88 4.39
CA GLY A 39 4.74 11.34 5.74
C GLY A 39 3.44 11.71 6.45
N GLU A 40 2.87 12.88 6.20
CA GLU A 40 1.63 13.32 6.85
C GLU A 40 0.45 12.50 6.33
N GLU A 41 0.36 12.33 5.01
CA GLU A 41 -0.62 11.45 4.37
C GLU A 41 -0.42 10.00 4.82
N ALA A 42 0.81 9.52 4.92
CA ALA A 42 1.11 8.16 5.37
C ALA A 42 0.62 7.89 6.79
N VAL A 43 0.88 8.80 7.74
CA VAL A 43 0.42 8.66 9.13
C VAL A 43 -1.10 8.63 9.19
N LYS A 44 -1.78 9.53 8.46
CA LYS A 44 -3.23 9.55 8.41
C LYS A 44 -3.80 8.25 7.83
N LYS A 45 -3.26 7.79 6.70
CA LYS A 45 -3.72 6.57 6.05
C LYS A 45 -3.40 5.31 6.83
N TYR A 46 -2.29 5.27 7.56
CA TYR A 46 -2.00 4.17 8.46
C TYR A 46 -3.07 4.03 9.54
N GLN A 47 -3.50 5.16 10.14
CA GLN A 47 -4.56 5.18 11.14
C GLN A 47 -5.92 4.77 10.57
N ASP A 48 -6.24 5.20 9.34
CA ASP A 48 -7.52 4.91 8.70
C ASP A 48 -7.62 3.48 8.14
N LEU A 49 -6.52 2.95 7.61
CA LEU A 49 -6.49 1.68 6.86
C LEU A 49 -5.95 0.51 7.66
N LEU A 50 -5.18 0.76 8.73
CA LEU A 50 -4.57 -0.25 9.60
C LEU A 50 -3.88 -1.38 8.82
N PRO A 51 -2.90 -1.06 7.95
CA PRO A 51 -2.14 -2.10 7.24
C PRO A 51 -1.33 -2.96 8.22
N ASP A 52 -1.03 -4.21 7.84
CA ASP A 52 -0.28 -5.19 8.63
C ASP A 52 1.21 -4.82 8.84
#